data_AF-A0AAN7S700-F1
#
_entry.id   AF-A0AAN7S700-F1
#
_cell.length_a   1.000
_cell.length_b   1.000
_cell.length_c   1.000
_cell.angle_alpha   90.00
_cell.angle_beta   90.00
_cell.angle_gamma   90.00
#
_symmetry.space_group_name_H-M   'P 1'
#
loop_
_entity.id
_entity.type
_entity.pdbx_description
1 polymer ?
#
loop_
_entity_poly.entity_id
_entity_poly.type
_entity_poly.pdbx_seq_one_letter_code
_entity_poly.pdbx_strand_id
1 'polypeptide(L)'
;MAAQKYKCTVKWAEREASESLQDLVKSLQAELEAEQKKRVRSETAATRLQNQLRDAFVRERELRLELAEARREDLESERGHCGLPKERELADRGVAGHYPCEEVERAKCQHDERTAPQLCPLIKTEFQYEGGADAAPEIITKEIPYGATELAKLQDRYSRLPRETETEYVWRVSLTGGGQN
;
A
#
# COMPACT_ATOMS: atom_id res chain seq x y z
N MET A 1 -32.61 72.08 42.39
CA MET A 1 -32.67 70.61 42.61
C MET A 1 -32.49 69.77 41.34
N ALA A 2 -33.02 70.16 40.17
CA ALA A 2 -32.94 69.32 38.95
C ALA A 2 -31.51 69.02 38.43
N ALA A 3 -30.62 70.02 38.42
CA ALA A 3 -29.25 69.87 37.92
C ALA A 3 -28.40 68.86 38.72
N GLN A 4 -28.70 68.68 40.01
CA GLN A 4 -27.94 67.78 40.89
C GLN A 4 -28.39 66.32 40.75
N LYS A 5 -29.69 66.09 40.49
CA LYS A 5 -30.20 64.76 40.11
C LYS A 5 -29.60 64.29 38.78
N TYR A 6 -29.54 65.17 37.78
CA TYR A 6 -28.99 64.83 36.46
C TYR A 6 -27.50 64.43 36.50
N LYS A 7 -26.70 65.14 37.31
CA LYS A 7 -25.29 64.76 37.53
C LYS A 7 -25.11 63.42 38.24
N CYS A 8 -26.07 63.04 39.09
CA CYS A 8 -26.01 61.79 39.85
C CYS A 8 -26.34 60.58 38.97
N THR A 9 -27.34 60.71 38.08
CA THR A 9 -27.74 59.65 37.14
C THR A 9 -26.68 59.38 36.08
N VAL A 10 -26.06 60.44 35.54
CA VAL A 10 -24.97 60.28 34.55
C VAL A 10 -23.77 59.55 35.15
N LYS A 11 -23.35 59.92 36.37
CA LYS A 11 -22.25 59.25 37.07
C LYS A 11 -22.53 57.79 37.39
N TRP A 12 -23.80 57.44 37.66
CA TRP A 12 -24.19 56.07 37.91
C TRP A 12 -24.14 55.24 36.62
N ALA A 13 -24.67 55.77 35.52
CA ALA A 13 -24.61 55.12 34.21
C ALA A 13 -23.17 54.94 33.70
N GLU A 14 -22.28 55.91 33.93
CA GLU A 14 -20.86 55.79 33.58
C GLU A 14 -20.15 54.67 34.35
N ARG A 15 -20.49 54.47 35.63
CA ARG A 15 -19.94 53.36 36.43
C ARG A 15 -20.46 52.02 35.94
N GLU A 16 -21.76 51.91 35.70
CA GLU A 16 -22.37 50.68 35.20
C GLU A 16 -21.80 50.29 33.82
N ALA A 17 -21.61 51.27 32.93
CA ALA A 17 -20.95 51.06 31.64
C ALA A 17 -19.48 50.62 31.81
N SER A 18 -18.76 51.22 32.77
CA SER A 18 -17.37 50.85 33.05
C SER A 18 -17.26 49.42 33.60
N GLU A 19 -18.15 49.04 34.51
CA GLU A 19 -18.23 47.69 35.08
C GLU A 19 -18.58 46.66 34.00
N SER A 20 -19.58 46.95 33.16
CA SER A 20 -19.99 46.09 32.04
C SER A 20 -18.86 45.88 31.02
N LEU A 21 -18.14 46.95 30.65
CA LEU A 21 -16.98 46.85 29.76
C LEU A 21 -15.85 46.04 30.41
N GLN A 22 -15.63 46.20 31.71
CA GLN A 22 -14.58 45.49 32.42
C GLN A 22 -14.87 43.98 32.47
N ASP A 23 -16.13 43.59 32.65
CA ASP A 23 -16.54 42.19 32.63
C ASP A 23 -16.50 41.58 31.22
N LEU A 24 -16.84 42.35 30.19
CA LEU A 24 -16.67 41.92 28.81
C LEU A 24 -15.18 41.68 28.47
N VAL A 25 -14.29 42.57 28.90
CA VAL A 25 -12.84 42.40 28.69
C VAL A 25 -12.32 41.14 29.39
N LYS A 26 -12.73 40.88 30.63
CA LYS A 26 -12.36 39.65 31.35
C LYS A 26 -12.89 38.40 30.64
N SER A 27 -14.13 38.44 30.15
CA SER A 27 -14.73 37.33 29.40
C SER A 27 -13.94 37.03 28.13
N LEU A 28 -13.62 38.07 27.34
CA LEU A 28 -12.84 37.93 26.11
C LEU A 28 -11.41 37.44 26.37
N GLN A 29 -10.78 37.86 27.48
CA GLN A 29 -9.47 37.33 27.89
C GLN A 29 -9.55 35.83 28.21
N ALA A 30 -10.55 35.41 29.01
CA ALA A 30 -10.72 34.00 29.34
C ALA A 30 -10.99 33.13 28.10
N GLU A 31 -11.77 33.64 27.15
CA GLU A 31 -12.06 32.96 25.88
C GLU A 31 -10.81 32.84 25.00
N LEU A 32 -10.01 33.90 24.91
CA LEU A 32 -8.74 33.89 24.17
C LEU A 32 -7.76 32.87 24.76
N GLU A 33 -7.62 32.82 26.09
CA GLU A 33 -6.77 31.84 26.77
C GLU A 33 -7.26 30.40 26.56
N ALA A 34 -8.58 30.18 26.59
CA ALA A 34 -9.17 28.88 26.32
C ALA A 34 -8.87 28.42 24.87
N GLU A 35 -9.00 29.31 23.90
CA GLU A 35 -8.67 29.03 22.50
C GLU A 35 -7.17 28.79 22.28
N GLN A 36 -6.30 29.57 22.92
CA GLN A 36 -4.85 29.32 22.89
C GLN A 36 -4.52 27.94 23.46
N LYS A 37 -5.13 27.57 24.59
CA LYS A 37 -4.95 26.25 25.21
C LYS A 37 -5.44 25.12 24.29
N LYS A 38 -6.55 25.30 23.58
CA LYS A 38 -7.03 24.35 22.56
C LYS A 38 -6.06 24.23 21.40
N ARG A 39 -5.52 25.34 20.90
CA ARG A 39 -4.52 25.36 19.82
C ARG A 39 -3.27 24.58 20.21
N VAL A 40 -2.67 24.88 21.37
CA VAL A 40 -1.48 24.16 21.86
C VAL A 40 -1.76 22.65 22.03
N ARG A 41 -2.93 22.28 22.53
CA ARG A 41 -3.35 20.87 22.62
C ARG A 41 -3.47 20.20 21.24
N SER A 42 -4.03 20.88 20.25
CA SER A 42 -4.14 20.34 18.89
C SER A 42 -2.77 20.19 18.23
N GLU A 43 -1.86 21.14 18.44
CA GLU A 43 -0.51 21.11 17.86
C GLU A 43 0.36 20.01 18.49
N THR A 44 0.28 19.85 19.81
CA THR A 44 0.93 18.73 20.52
C THR A 44 0.37 17.36 20.11
N ALA A 45 -0.93 17.26 19.82
CA ALA A 45 -1.51 16.04 19.27
C ALA A 45 -1.03 15.77 17.83
N ALA A 46 -0.98 16.78 16.98
CA ALA A 46 -0.53 16.66 15.59
C ALA A 46 0.95 16.21 15.51
N THR A 47 1.83 16.87 16.28
CA THR A 47 3.24 16.49 16.38
C THR A 47 3.45 15.07 16.91
N ARG A 48 2.65 14.66 17.91
CA ARG A 48 2.66 13.28 18.40
C ARG A 48 2.28 12.28 17.31
N LEU A 49 1.19 12.53 16.56
CA LEU A 49 0.76 11.66 15.47
C LEU A 49 1.80 11.61 14.34
N GLN A 50 2.41 12.75 14.00
CA GLN A 50 3.46 12.82 12.99
C GLN A 50 4.69 11.99 13.40
N ASN A 51 5.10 12.04 14.66
CA ASN A 51 6.17 11.20 15.18
C ASN A 51 5.80 9.72 15.15
N GLN A 52 4.58 9.35 15.56
CA GLN A 52 4.10 7.97 15.50
C GLN A 52 4.11 7.41 14.07
N LEU A 53 3.70 8.22 13.09
CA LEU A 53 3.71 7.82 11.68
C LEU A 53 5.14 7.60 11.18
N ARG A 54 6.06 8.53 11.50
CA ARG A 54 7.49 8.38 11.18
C ARG A 54 8.06 7.09 11.76
N ASP A 55 7.79 6.82 13.04
CA ASP A 55 8.30 5.63 13.72
C ASP A 55 7.67 4.34 13.15
N ALA A 56 6.40 4.39 12.72
CA ALA A 56 5.76 3.28 12.03
C ALA A 56 6.43 2.97 10.67
N PHE A 57 6.76 4.00 9.88
CA PHE A 57 7.48 3.82 8.62
C PHE A 57 8.88 3.25 8.80
N VAL A 58 9.61 3.71 9.83
CA VAL A 58 10.94 3.16 10.16
C VAL A 58 10.82 1.67 10.49
N ARG A 59 9.89 1.30 11.37
CA ARG A 59 9.64 -0.10 11.74
C ARG A 59 9.22 -0.96 10.56
N GLU A 60 8.35 -0.47 9.68
CA GLU A 60 7.94 -1.20 8.48
C GLU A 60 9.14 -1.50 7.58
N ARG A 61 10.05 -0.52 7.44
CA ARG A 61 11.28 -0.70 6.65
C ARG A 61 12.23 -1.71 7.31
N GLU A 62 12.38 -1.67 8.62
CA GLU A 62 13.18 -2.65 9.39
C GLU A 62 12.64 -4.07 9.22
N LEU A 63 11.34 -4.27 9.44
CA LEU A 63 10.70 -5.58 9.26
C LEU A 63 10.82 -6.11 7.82
N ARG A 64 10.75 -5.23 6.82
CA ARG A 64 11.00 -5.61 5.42
C ARG A 64 12.42 -6.11 5.19
N LEU A 65 13.42 -5.50 5.84
CA LEU A 65 14.81 -5.94 5.75
C LEU A 65 14.99 -7.28 6.45
N GLU A 66 14.46 -7.45 7.66
CA GLU A 66 14.49 -8.71 8.40
C GLU A 66 13.84 -9.85 7.61
N LEU A 67 12.66 -9.60 7.01
CA LEU A 67 11.99 -10.60 6.17
C LEU A 67 12.80 -10.96 4.91
N ALA A 68 13.50 -9.98 4.32
CA ALA A 68 14.36 -10.23 3.16
C ALA A 68 15.64 -11.00 3.54
N GLU A 69 16.15 -10.81 4.76
CA GLU A 69 17.27 -11.55 5.31
C GLU A 69 16.87 -12.99 5.64
N ALA A 70 15.75 -13.21 6.33
CA ALA A 70 15.23 -14.56 6.59
C ALA A 70 15.02 -15.35 5.29
N ARG A 71 14.44 -14.72 4.27
CA ARG A 71 14.29 -15.34 2.93
C ARG A 71 15.63 -15.68 2.27
N ARG A 72 16.68 -14.90 2.51
CA ARG A 72 18.03 -15.22 2.02
C ARG A 72 18.62 -16.42 2.76
N GLU A 73 18.47 -16.48 4.08
CA GLU A 73 18.95 -17.59 4.91
C GLU A 73 18.27 -18.91 4.53
N ASP A 74 16.97 -18.91 4.25
CA ASP A 74 16.25 -20.09 3.76
C ASP A 74 16.84 -20.59 2.43
N LEU A 75 17.09 -19.69 1.47
CA LEU A 75 17.72 -20.02 0.20
C LEU A 75 19.17 -20.50 0.34
N GLU A 76 19.91 -20.01 1.34
CA GLU A 76 21.27 -20.45 1.65
C GLU A 76 21.27 -21.83 2.32
N SER A 77 20.30 -22.11 3.19
CA SER A 77 20.06 -23.41 3.81
C SER A 77 19.68 -24.47 2.78
N GLU A 78 18.79 -24.14 1.84
CA GLU A 78 18.43 -25.01 0.71
C GLU A 78 19.63 -25.30 -0.20
N ARG A 79 20.51 -24.30 -0.40
CA ARG A 79 21.75 -24.45 -1.19
C ARG A 79 22.78 -25.35 -0.49
N GLY A 80 22.73 -25.47 0.84
CA GLY A 80 23.56 -26.38 1.64
C GLY A 80 23.16 -27.86 1.53
N HIS A 81 21.93 -28.16 1.10
CA HIS A 81 21.43 -29.52 0.94
C HIS A 81 21.61 -30.09 -0.48
N CYS A 82 21.86 -29.24 -1.48
CA CYS A 82 22.20 -29.66 -2.82
C CYS A 82 23.72 -29.74 -2.96
N GLY A 83 24.27 -30.95 -2.94
CA GLY A 83 25.68 -31.25 -3.28
C GLY A 83 26.01 -31.00 -4.76
N LEU A 84 25.78 -29.78 -5.25
CA LEU A 84 26.15 -29.38 -6.60
C LEU A 84 27.64 -28.98 -6.61
N PRO A 85 28.44 -29.51 -7.55
CA PRO A 85 29.84 -29.18 -7.62
C PRO A 85 30.02 -27.69 -7.94
N LYS A 86 30.98 -27.11 -7.23
CA LYS A 86 31.41 -25.72 -7.28
C LYS A 86 31.61 -25.26 -8.73
N GLU A 87 30.88 -24.22 -9.12
CA GLU A 87 30.84 -23.54 -10.43
C GLU A 87 32.19 -23.10 -11.02
N ARG A 88 33.31 -23.36 -10.33
CA ARG A 88 34.66 -22.97 -10.74
C ARG A 88 35.33 -23.91 -11.74
N GLU A 89 34.78 -25.09 -12.02
CA GLU A 89 35.34 -26.03 -13.01
C GLU A 89 34.77 -25.89 -14.43
N LEU A 90 33.74 -25.06 -14.66
CA LEU A 90 33.10 -24.92 -15.97
C LEU A 90 33.72 -23.83 -16.86
N ALA A 91 34.66 -23.03 -16.35
CA ALA A 91 35.28 -21.96 -17.14
C ALA A 91 36.40 -22.45 -18.08
N ASP A 92 36.89 -23.69 -17.93
CA ASP A 92 38.05 -24.20 -18.68
C ASP A 92 37.69 -24.97 -19.97
N ARG A 93 36.39 -25.23 -20.20
CA ARG A 93 35.90 -25.73 -21.48
C ARG A 93 35.00 -24.66 -22.07
N GLY A 94 35.45 -24.00 -23.13
CA GLY A 94 34.75 -22.95 -23.87
C GLY A 94 33.42 -23.38 -24.50
N VAL A 95 32.47 -23.78 -23.67
CA VAL A 95 31.09 -24.08 -24.03
C VAL A 95 30.31 -22.81 -23.76
N ALA A 96 30.03 -22.08 -24.84
CA ALA A 96 29.08 -20.99 -24.84
C ALA A 96 27.80 -21.43 -24.14
N GLY A 97 27.30 -20.59 -23.24
CA GLY A 97 26.14 -20.86 -22.40
C GLY A 97 24.94 -21.37 -23.20
N HIS A 98 24.74 -22.68 -23.18
CA HIS A 98 23.54 -23.32 -23.64
C HIS A 98 22.89 -23.90 -22.38
N TYR A 99 21.77 -23.30 -21.97
CA TYR A 99 20.85 -23.94 -21.04
C TYR A 99 20.63 -25.39 -21.52
N PRO A 100 20.57 -26.41 -20.63
CA PRO A 100 20.55 -27.81 -21.04
C PRO A 100 19.21 -28.15 -21.72
N CYS A 101 19.10 -27.80 -22.99
CA CYS A 101 17.90 -27.97 -23.79
C CYS A 101 17.62 -29.45 -24.02
N GLU A 102 18.63 -30.32 -24.01
CA GLU A 102 18.43 -31.74 -24.28
C GLU A 102 17.56 -32.44 -23.24
N GLU A 103 17.63 -32.06 -21.96
CA GLU A 103 16.72 -32.60 -20.93
C GLU A 103 15.30 -32.07 -21.09
N VAL A 104 15.15 -30.79 -21.45
CA VAL A 104 13.86 -30.16 -21.73
C VAL A 104 13.20 -30.76 -22.98
N GLU A 105 13.97 -30.96 -24.05
CA GLU A 105 13.50 -31.59 -25.28
C GLU A 105 13.19 -33.07 -25.07
N ARG A 106 14.00 -33.80 -24.26
CA ARG A 106 13.65 -35.17 -23.83
C ARG A 106 12.35 -35.22 -23.03
N ALA A 107 12.13 -34.27 -22.12
CA ALA A 107 10.91 -34.19 -21.33
C ALA A 107 9.67 -33.87 -22.20
N LYS A 108 9.82 -33.01 -23.22
CA LYS A 108 8.75 -32.74 -24.21
C LYS A 108 8.40 -33.97 -25.03
N CYS A 109 9.38 -34.78 -25.43
CA CYS A 109 9.17 -35.99 -26.22
C CYS A 109 8.63 -37.19 -25.42
N GLN A 110 8.65 -37.15 -24.08
CA GLN A 110 8.07 -38.21 -23.22
C GLN A 110 6.55 -38.10 -23.08
N HIS A 111 5.94 -37.02 -23.56
CA HIS A 111 4.48 -36.87 -23.61
C HIS A 111 3.93 -37.48 -24.89
N ASP A 112 3.64 -38.78 -24.87
CA ASP A 112 2.72 -39.38 -25.83
C ASP A 112 1.32 -38.76 -25.68
N GLU A 113 0.61 -38.57 -26.80
CA GLU A 113 -0.78 -38.03 -26.87
C GLU A 113 -1.79 -38.76 -25.94
N ARG A 114 -1.46 -39.97 -25.48
CA ARG A 114 -2.29 -40.77 -24.56
C ARG A 114 -2.20 -40.37 -23.08
N THR A 115 -1.23 -39.55 -22.72
CA THR A 115 -1.02 -39.00 -21.37
C THR A 115 -0.83 -37.49 -21.47
N ALA A 116 -1.74 -36.84 -22.20
CA ALA A 116 -1.89 -35.40 -22.10
C ALA A 116 -2.12 -35.07 -20.61
N PRO A 117 -1.27 -34.24 -19.97
CA PRO A 117 -1.55 -33.77 -18.62
C PRO A 117 -2.95 -33.16 -18.65
N GLN A 118 -3.79 -33.52 -17.68
CA GLN A 118 -5.09 -32.90 -17.52
C GLN A 118 -4.84 -31.41 -17.31
N LEU A 119 -4.97 -30.62 -18.38
CA LEU A 119 -4.73 -29.18 -18.34
C LEU A 119 -5.82 -28.59 -17.44
N CYS A 120 -5.43 -28.20 -16.23
CA CYS A 120 -6.33 -27.47 -15.34
C CYS A 120 -6.71 -26.16 -16.03
N PRO A 121 -8.00 -25.78 -16.03
CA PRO A 121 -8.41 -24.51 -16.59
C PRO A 121 -7.73 -23.37 -15.82
N LEU A 122 -7.41 -22.28 -16.51
CA LEU A 122 -6.96 -21.06 -15.84
C LEU A 122 -8.16 -20.49 -15.06
N ILE A 123 -7.98 -20.21 -13.76
CA ILE A 123 -9.04 -19.73 -12.87
C ILE A 123 -8.80 -18.26 -12.55
N LYS A 124 -9.85 -17.43 -12.60
CA LYS A 124 -9.88 -16.08 -12.03
C LYS A 124 -10.64 -16.07 -10.71
N THR A 125 -10.22 -15.20 -9.82
CA THR A 125 -10.91 -14.91 -8.56
C THR A 125 -11.66 -13.59 -8.69
N GLU A 126 -12.96 -13.60 -8.47
CA GLU A 126 -13.80 -12.41 -8.46
C GLU A 126 -14.28 -12.13 -7.03
N PHE A 127 -14.23 -10.86 -6.62
CA PHE A 127 -14.70 -10.40 -5.31
C PHE A 127 -15.98 -9.59 -5.48
N GLN A 128 -17.00 -9.91 -4.69
CA GLN A 128 -18.25 -9.15 -4.62
C GLN A 128 -18.39 -8.59 -3.20
N TYR A 129 -18.63 -7.28 -3.10
CA TYR A 129 -18.83 -6.59 -1.82
C TYR A 129 -20.33 -6.38 -1.61
N GLU A 130 -20.90 -7.02 -0.60
CA GLU A 130 -22.32 -6.91 -0.27
C GLU A 130 -22.48 -6.24 1.10
N GLY A 131 -23.22 -5.13 1.18
CA GLY A 131 -23.39 -4.40 2.44
C GLY A 131 -24.17 -3.10 2.29
N GLY A 132 -25.09 -2.83 3.22
CA GLY A 132 -25.73 -1.53 3.38
C GLY A 132 -24.82 -0.55 4.11
N ALA A 133 -25.11 0.76 4.00
CA ALA A 133 -24.26 1.86 4.47
C ALA A 133 -23.83 1.80 5.96
N ASP A 134 -24.48 0.98 6.79
CA ASP A 134 -24.22 0.85 8.24
C ASP A 134 -23.57 -0.49 8.66
N ALA A 135 -23.28 -1.42 7.74
CA ALA A 135 -22.65 -2.71 8.06
C ALA A 135 -21.28 -2.86 7.39
N ALA A 136 -20.38 -3.62 8.02
CA ALA A 136 -19.12 -4.01 7.41
C ALA A 136 -19.40 -4.81 6.12
N PRO A 137 -18.75 -4.50 4.99
CA PRO A 137 -19.04 -5.17 3.74
C PRO A 137 -18.67 -6.65 3.85
N GLU A 138 -19.63 -7.50 3.51
CA GLU A 138 -19.40 -8.93 3.31
C GLU A 138 -18.66 -9.12 1.99
N ILE A 139 -17.57 -9.89 2.01
CA ILE A 139 -16.76 -10.17 0.83
C ILE A 139 -17.07 -11.59 0.38
N ILE A 140 -17.72 -11.71 -0.77
CA ILE A 140 -17.97 -13.00 -1.43
C ILE A 140 -16.87 -13.22 -2.48
N THR A 141 -16.09 -14.26 -2.30
CA THR A 141 -15.04 -14.68 -3.24
C THR A 141 -15.55 -15.82 -4.11
N LYS A 142 -15.43 -15.69 -5.44
CA LYS A 142 -15.80 -16.72 -6.41
C LYS A 142 -14.62 -17.07 -7.29
N GLU A 143 -14.37 -18.37 -7.46
CA GLU A 143 -13.38 -18.90 -8.40
C GLU A 143 -14.09 -19.33 -9.69
N ILE A 144 -13.72 -18.73 -10.81
CA ILE A 144 -14.39 -18.92 -12.10
C ILE A 144 -13.32 -19.23 -13.17
N PRO A 145 -13.46 -20.32 -13.94
CA PRO A 145 -12.58 -20.56 -15.09
C PRO A 145 -12.66 -19.42 -16.12
N TYR A 146 -11.52 -19.05 -16.70
CA TYR A 146 -11.50 -18.10 -17.82
C TYR A 146 -12.21 -18.68 -19.04
N GLY A 147 -13.03 -17.87 -19.68
CA GLY A 147 -13.67 -18.22 -20.95
C GLY A 147 -12.66 -18.24 -22.10
N ALA A 148 -12.97 -18.96 -23.18
CA ALA A 148 -12.09 -19.06 -24.36
C ALA A 148 -11.73 -17.68 -24.96
N THR A 149 -12.67 -16.74 -24.95
CA THR A 149 -12.45 -15.38 -25.46
C THR A 149 -11.60 -14.53 -24.53
N GLU A 150 -11.72 -14.71 -23.21
CA GLU A 150 -10.86 -14.05 -22.22
C GLU A 150 -9.43 -14.59 -22.33
N LEU A 151 -9.27 -15.91 -22.49
CA LEU A 151 -7.98 -16.56 -22.74
C LEU A 151 -7.33 -16.05 -24.03
N ALA A 152 -8.08 -15.93 -25.13
CA ALA A 152 -7.57 -15.36 -26.37
C ALA A 152 -7.07 -13.91 -26.19
N LYS A 153 -7.79 -13.09 -25.41
CA LYS A 153 -7.36 -11.72 -25.07
C LYS A 153 -6.12 -11.68 -24.18
N LEU A 154 -5.98 -12.63 -23.26
CA LEU A 154 -4.77 -12.74 -22.43
C LEU A 154 -3.58 -13.16 -23.30
N GLN A 155 -3.77 -14.15 -24.16
CA GLN A 155 -2.74 -14.59 -25.09
C GLN A 155 -2.30 -13.46 -26.03
N ASP A 156 -3.23 -12.70 -26.60
CA ASP A 156 -2.89 -11.55 -27.45
C ASP A 156 -2.09 -10.49 -26.69
N ARG A 157 -2.51 -10.14 -25.47
CA ARG A 157 -1.84 -9.11 -24.66
C ARG A 157 -0.47 -9.53 -24.14
N TYR A 158 -0.34 -10.79 -23.73
CA TYR A 158 0.83 -11.28 -22.99
C TYR A 158 1.68 -12.28 -23.78
N SER A 159 1.35 -12.56 -25.05
CA SER A 159 2.26 -13.31 -25.90
C SER A 159 3.48 -12.46 -26.27
N ARG A 160 4.63 -13.13 -26.38
CA ARG A 160 5.88 -12.50 -26.81
C ARG A 160 5.88 -12.40 -28.34
N LEU A 161 6.28 -11.25 -28.86
CA LEU A 161 6.40 -11.06 -30.30
C LEU A 161 7.68 -11.77 -30.83
N PRO A 162 7.70 -12.28 -32.08
CA PRO A 162 8.82 -13.07 -32.60
C PRO A 162 10.19 -12.39 -32.62
N ARG A 163 10.25 -11.05 -32.56
CA ARG A 163 11.50 -10.26 -32.57
C ARG A 163 11.76 -9.50 -31.28
N GLU A 164 10.86 -9.63 -30.31
CA GLU A 164 10.94 -8.92 -29.05
C GLU A 164 11.99 -9.56 -28.16
N THR A 165 12.89 -8.75 -27.61
CA THR A 165 13.88 -9.22 -26.62
C THR A 165 13.20 -9.48 -25.28
N GLU A 166 13.79 -10.30 -24.40
CA GLU A 166 13.20 -10.60 -23.10
C GLU A 166 12.97 -9.34 -22.26
N THR A 167 13.94 -8.42 -22.23
CA THR A 167 13.83 -7.13 -21.53
C THR A 167 12.69 -6.28 -22.09
N GLU A 168 12.55 -6.23 -23.41
CA GLU A 168 11.49 -5.49 -24.09
C GLU A 168 10.10 -6.08 -23.77
N TYR A 169 9.98 -7.41 -23.78
CA TYR A 169 8.77 -8.12 -23.37
C TYR A 169 8.38 -7.81 -21.92
N VAL A 170 9.33 -7.91 -20.99
CA VAL A 170 9.10 -7.62 -19.57
C VAL A 170 8.68 -6.18 -19.37
N TRP A 171 9.33 -5.22 -20.04
CA TRP A 171 8.94 -3.81 -19.98
C TRP A 171 7.53 -3.57 -20.51
N ARG A 172 7.19 -4.12 -21.69
CA ARG A 172 5.85 -3.98 -22.26
C ARG A 172 4.77 -4.55 -21.34
N VAL A 173 4.95 -5.77 -20.86
CA VAL A 173 3.98 -6.44 -19.98
C VAL A 173 3.83 -5.70 -18.65
N SER A 174 4.93 -5.23 -18.07
CA SER A 174 4.92 -4.48 -16.80
C SER A 174 4.17 -3.15 -16.92
N LEU A 175 4.29 -2.47 -18.06
CA LEU A 175 3.57 -1.22 -18.32
C LEU A 175 2.09 -1.44 -18.66
N THR A 176 1.73 -2.63 -19.13
CA THR A 176 0.34 -3.00 -19.49
C THR A 176 -0.52 -3.31 -18.26
N GLY A 177 0.09 -3.57 -17.10
CA GLY A 177 -0.61 -3.90 -15.84
C GLY A 177 -1.27 -2.71 -15.11
N GLY A 178 -1.06 -1.47 -15.58
CA GLY A 178 -1.61 -0.25 -14.97
C GLY A 178 -2.93 0.20 -15.61
N GLY A 179 -3.99 -0.62 -15.53
CA GLY A 179 -5.32 -0.29 -16.05
C GLY A 179 -6.41 -0.66 -15.05
N GLN A 180 -7.13 0.36 -14.57
CA GLN A 180 -8.31 0.23 -13.71
C GLN A 180 -9.33 -0.74 -14.35
N ASN A 181 -9.67 -1.80 -13.62
CA ASN A 181 -10.93 -2.54 -13.72
C ASN A 181 -11.51 -2.60 -12.31
#